data_AF-A0A182EAC8-F1
#
_entry.id   AF-A0A182EAC8-F1
#
_cell.length_a   1.000
_cell.length_b   1.000
_cell.length_c   1.000
_cell.angle_alpha   90.00
_cell.angle_beta   90.00
_cell.angle_gamma   90.00
#
_symmetry.space_group_name_H-M   'P 1'
#
loop_
_entity.id
_entity.type
_entity.pdbx_description
1 polymer ?
#
loop_
_entity_poly.entity_id
_entity_poly.type
_entity_poly.pdbx_seq_one_letter_code
_entity_poly.pdbx_strand_id
1 'polypeptide(L)'
;MHEIKFKILQGMRKDIWQKEALKTCAAFFCLLISAFLNFFLLTVIHDIAPREPLPDLVFMLIPQQRWAWVVGDIFSTLNAVLGFTCVLLHKKRLIVFRRVLLLGGIMYGLRAVVLGVTFLPSSFQNRDEICLPQVNRTAMFVTYVVTLGLTSGQNKILCGDLMFSGHTVVLTIMYFTLLQYTPRRLVYLRYIAAPLTYMGIAALVISGGHYTMDVLIAYWLTSHIFYAYHQVFEMPRLERMKAPLSHLWWFWLCYWFESDVPDGALRNEWDWPLPGPICIHHFIQRISDKLQ
;
A
#
# COMPACT_ATOMS: atom_id res chain seq x y z
N MET A 1 -1.49 -12.35 -46.88
CA MET A 1 -0.43 -12.59 -45.87
C MET A 1 -0.41 -11.53 -44.75
N HIS A 2 -0.55 -10.23 -45.07
CA HIS A 2 -0.51 -9.14 -44.07
C HIS A 2 -1.67 -9.16 -43.06
N GLU A 3 -2.88 -9.51 -43.52
CA GLU A 3 -4.10 -9.53 -42.70
C GLU A 3 -4.12 -10.68 -41.68
N ILE A 4 -3.59 -11.85 -42.07
CA ILE A 4 -3.46 -13.03 -41.20
C ILE A 4 -2.45 -12.75 -40.07
N LYS A 5 -1.31 -12.12 -40.41
CA LYS A 5 -0.29 -11.71 -39.42
C LYS A 5 -0.87 -10.69 -38.43
N PHE A 6 -1.72 -9.77 -38.90
CA PHE A 6 -2.42 -8.81 -38.05
C PHE A 6 -3.43 -9.46 -37.10
N LYS A 7 -4.27 -10.39 -37.58
CA LYS A 7 -5.21 -11.15 -36.74
C LYS A 7 -4.49 -12.01 -35.69
N ILE A 8 -3.38 -12.65 -36.05
CA ILE A 8 -2.55 -13.43 -35.10
C ILE A 8 -1.96 -12.52 -34.02
N LEU A 9 -1.41 -11.37 -34.40
CA LEU A 9 -0.86 -10.39 -33.44
C LEU A 9 -1.94 -9.82 -32.51
N GLN A 10 -3.15 -9.58 -33.03
CA GLN A 10 -4.29 -9.15 -32.21
C GLN A 10 -4.75 -10.24 -31.25
N GLY A 11 -4.82 -11.50 -31.71
CA GLY A 11 -5.15 -12.67 -30.87
C GLY A 11 -4.16 -12.82 -29.72
N MET A 12 -2.86 -12.88 -30.01
CA MET A 12 -1.81 -12.98 -28.99
C MET A 12 -1.83 -11.81 -28.00
N ARG A 13 -2.08 -10.58 -28.48
CA ARG A 13 -2.19 -9.39 -27.61
C ARG A 13 -3.39 -9.49 -26.66
N LYS A 14 -4.52 -10.03 -27.13
CA LYS A 14 -5.73 -10.23 -26.33
C LYS A 14 -5.50 -11.29 -25.25
N ASP A 15 -4.86 -12.40 -25.60
CA ASP A 15 -4.56 -13.49 -24.64
C ASP A 15 -3.58 -13.04 -23.54
N ILE A 16 -2.53 -12.29 -23.91
CA ILE A 16 -1.60 -11.71 -22.93
C ILE A 16 -2.35 -10.76 -22.00
N TRP A 17 -3.18 -9.87 -22.55
CA TRP A 17 -3.94 -8.92 -21.74
C TRP A 17 -4.91 -9.60 -20.77
N GLN A 18 -5.59 -10.68 -21.19
CA GLN A 18 -6.47 -11.47 -20.33
C GLN A 18 -5.73 -12.13 -19.18
N LYS A 19 -4.54 -12.70 -19.44
CA LYS A 19 -3.69 -13.27 -18.38
C LYS A 19 -3.24 -12.21 -17.37
N GLU A 20 -2.79 -11.06 -17.86
CA GLU A 20 -2.38 -9.93 -17.01
C GLU A 20 -3.55 -9.42 -16.17
N ALA A 21 -4.75 -9.29 -16.76
CA ALA A 21 -5.95 -8.88 -16.04
C ALA A 21 -6.36 -9.90 -14.97
N LEU A 22 -6.34 -11.20 -15.29
CA LEU A 22 -6.65 -12.27 -14.33
C LEU A 22 -5.71 -12.25 -13.12
N LYS A 23 -4.41 -12.12 -13.36
CA LYS A 23 -3.41 -11.98 -12.28
C LYS A 23 -3.61 -10.70 -11.47
N THR A 24 -3.98 -9.61 -12.12
CA THR A 24 -4.28 -8.36 -11.41
C THR A 24 -5.52 -8.50 -10.53
N CYS A 25 -6.57 -9.16 -11.02
CA CYS A 25 -7.76 -9.48 -10.22
C CYS A 25 -7.41 -10.39 -9.04
N ALA A 26 -6.59 -11.42 -9.24
CA ALA A 26 -6.12 -12.28 -8.15
C ALA A 26 -5.34 -11.49 -7.08
N ALA A 27 -4.44 -10.59 -7.48
CA ALA A 27 -3.71 -9.72 -6.55
C ALA A 27 -4.66 -8.77 -5.78
N PHE A 28 -5.70 -8.26 -6.46
CA PHE A 28 -6.74 -7.45 -5.83
C PHE A 28 -7.51 -8.25 -4.77
N PHE A 29 -7.90 -9.49 -5.07
CA PHE A 29 -8.55 -10.37 -4.08
C PHE A 29 -7.62 -10.69 -2.90
N CYS A 30 -6.33 -10.94 -3.13
CA CYS A 30 -5.36 -11.11 -2.05
C CYS A 30 -5.35 -9.89 -1.12
N LEU A 31 -5.23 -8.67 -1.67
CA LEU A 31 -5.28 -7.45 -0.88
C LEU A 31 -6.62 -7.28 -0.16
N LEU A 32 -7.74 -7.57 -0.82
CA LEU A 32 -9.07 -7.43 -0.25
C LEU A 32 -9.26 -8.37 0.95
N ILE A 33 -8.85 -9.64 0.83
CA ILE A 33 -8.90 -10.62 1.93
C ILE A 33 -8.00 -10.15 3.07
N SER A 34 -6.77 -9.71 2.78
CA SER A 34 -5.87 -9.18 3.81
C SER A 34 -6.45 -7.95 4.50
N ALA A 35 -7.05 -7.01 3.77
CA ALA A 35 -7.68 -5.82 4.32
C ALA A 35 -8.89 -6.17 5.19
N PHE A 36 -9.73 -7.11 4.74
CA PHE A 36 -10.85 -7.61 5.52
C PHE A 36 -10.39 -8.28 6.83
N LEU A 37 -9.36 -9.12 6.78
CA LEU A 37 -8.80 -9.75 7.98
C LEU A 37 -8.27 -8.72 8.98
N ASN A 38 -7.59 -7.68 8.49
CA ASN A 38 -7.12 -6.58 9.36
C ASN A 38 -8.29 -5.86 10.03
N PHE A 39 -9.33 -5.55 9.25
CA PHE A 39 -10.51 -4.87 9.78
C PHE A 39 -11.23 -5.74 10.82
N PHE A 40 -11.42 -7.02 10.51
CA PHE A 40 -12.00 -8.01 11.41
C PHE A 40 -11.20 -8.12 12.72
N LEU A 41 -9.87 -8.29 12.64
CA LEU A 41 -9.03 -8.37 13.83
C LEU A 41 -9.05 -7.08 14.63
N LEU A 42 -9.06 -5.91 13.98
CA LEU A 42 -9.17 -4.63 14.67
C LEU A 42 -10.46 -4.53 15.49
N THR A 43 -11.59 -5.00 14.94
CA THR A 43 -12.87 -5.03 15.68
C THR A 43 -12.84 -5.97 16.88
N VAL A 44 -12.23 -7.16 16.72
CA VAL A 44 -12.10 -8.14 17.83
C VAL A 44 -11.19 -7.60 18.93
N ILE A 45 -10.05 -7.04 18.53
CA ILE A 45 -9.04 -6.51 19.47
C ILE A 45 -9.59 -5.29 20.21
N HIS A 46 -10.37 -4.42 19.56
CA HIS A 46 -11.00 -3.29 20.23
C HIS A 46 -11.77 -3.71 21.50
N ASP A 47 -12.47 -4.84 21.45
CA ASP A 47 -13.28 -5.33 22.57
C ASP A 47 -12.45 -6.05 23.65
N ILE A 48 -11.34 -6.69 23.29
CA ILE A 48 -10.54 -7.54 24.20
C ILE A 48 -9.29 -6.83 24.75
N ALA A 49 -8.80 -5.79 24.06
CA ALA A 49 -7.51 -5.16 24.38
C ALA A 49 -7.47 -4.60 25.81
N PRO A 50 -6.29 -4.67 26.48
CA PRO A 50 -6.07 -4.02 27.77
C PRO A 50 -6.31 -2.51 27.70
N ARG A 51 -6.54 -1.90 28.87
CA ARG A 51 -6.93 -0.48 28.95
C ARG A 51 -5.78 0.49 29.18
N GLU A 52 -4.69 0.04 29.80
CA GLU A 52 -3.59 0.91 30.18
C GLU A 52 -2.59 1.06 29.03
N PRO A 53 -2.33 2.28 28.53
CA PRO A 53 -1.39 2.49 27.43
C PRO A 53 0.04 2.19 27.86
N LEU A 54 0.87 1.71 26.93
CA LEU A 54 2.29 1.54 27.18
C LEU A 54 3.02 2.89 27.12
N PRO A 55 4.14 3.04 27.86
CA PRO A 55 4.98 4.21 27.72
C PRO A 55 5.65 4.22 26.34
N ASP A 56 5.51 5.33 25.62
CA ASP A 56 6.21 5.60 24.36
C ASP A 56 7.09 6.83 24.53
N LEU A 57 8.33 6.76 24.05
CA LEU A 57 9.31 7.84 24.17
C LEU A 57 8.79 9.17 23.59
N VAL A 58 8.08 9.13 22.47
CA VAL A 58 7.59 10.36 21.83
C VAL A 58 6.47 10.98 22.66
N PHE A 59 5.59 10.18 23.27
CA PHE A 59 4.52 10.70 24.13
C PHE A 59 5.03 11.23 25.47
N MET A 60 6.21 10.77 25.91
CA MET A 60 6.90 11.33 27.08
C MET A 60 7.52 12.70 26.77
N LEU A 61 7.94 12.95 25.53
CA LEU A 61 8.59 14.20 25.12
C LEU A 61 7.60 15.23 24.59
N ILE A 62 6.57 14.79 23.85
CA ILE A 62 5.61 15.64 23.16
C ILE A 62 4.20 15.20 23.54
N PRO A 63 3.36 16.09 24.10
CA PRO A 63 1.98 15.74 24.42
C PRO A 63 1.19 15.45 23.14
N GLN A 64 0.32 14.44 23.18
CA GLN A 64 -0.47 13.97 22.04
C GLN A 64 -1.35 15.10 21.46
N GLN A 65 -1.26 15.31 20.14
CA GLN A 65 -1.97 16.39 19.44
C GLN A 65 -3.07 15.84 18.54
N ARG A 66 -4.34 15.99 18.93
CA ARG A 66 -5.47 15.45 18.15
C ARG A 66 -5.54 15.97 16.71
N TRP A 67 -5.15 17.23 16.46
CA TRP A 67 -5.16 17.82 15.11
C TRP A 67 -4.20 17.10 14.15
N ALA A 68 -3.13 16.49 14.66
CA ALA A 68 -2.12 15.80 13.85
C ALA A 68 -2.69 14.54 13.18
N TRP A 69 -3.75 13.94 13.75
CA TRP A 69 -4.43 12.80 13.12
C TRP A 69 -4.98 13.18 11.75
N VAL A 70 -5.75 14.26 11.68
CA VAL A 70 -6.37 14.74 10.42
C VAL A 70 -5.30 15.11 9.39
N VAL A 71 -4.19 15.70 9.84
CA VAL A 71 -3.04 16.01 8.97
C VAL A 71 -2.42 14.74 8.41
N GLY A 72 -2.26 13.69 9.23
CA GLY A 72 -1.81 12.37 8.80
C GLY A 72 -2.70 11.76 7.71
N ASP A 73 -4.03 11.82 7.89
CA ASP A 73 -5.01 11.30 6.92
C ASP A 73 -4.97 12.06 5.60
N ILE A 74 -4.85 13.38 5.65
CA ILE A 74 -4.71 14.24 4.45
C ILE A 74 -3.42 13.89 3.71
N PHE A 75 -2.28 13.83 4.40
CA PHE A 75 -1.00 13.51 3.76
C PHE A 75 -0.96 12.08 3.21
N SER A 76 -1.55 11.11 3.92
CA SER A 76 -1.73 9.74 3.44
C SER A 76 -2.54 9.70 2.14
N THR A 77 -3.67 10.41 2.12
CA THR A 77 -4.56 10.49 0.95
C THR A 77 -3.86 11.17 -0.23
N LEU A 78 -3.20 12.31 -0.01
CA LEU A 78 -2.46 13.01 -1.06
C LEU A 78 -1.36 12.15 -1.65
N ASN A 79 -0.61 11.44 -0.82
CA ASN A 79 0.46 10.55 -1.27
C ASN A 79 -0.10 9.35 -2.06
N ALA A 80 -1.23 8.79 -1.63
CA ALA A 80 -1.92 7.75 -2.38
C ALA A 80 -2.40 8.25 -3.76
N VAL A 81 -2.98 9.45 -3.84
CA VAL A 81 -3.40 10.06 -5.10
C VAL A 81 -2.21 10.25 -6.04
N LEU A 82 -1.08 10.78 -5.54
CA LEU A 82 0.15 10.92 -6.32
C LEU A 82 0.67 9.56 -6.81
N GLY A 83 0.75 8.57 -5.92
CA GLY A 83 1.17 7.20 -6.24
C GLY A 83 0.29 6.56 -7.32
N PHE A 84 -1.03 6.56 -7.14
CA PHE A 84 -1.97 6.02 -8.13
C PHE A 84 -1.90 6.77 -9.46
N THR A 85 -1.73 8.09 -9.45
CA THR A 85 -1.55 8.86 -10.68
C THR A 85 -0.31 8.39 -11.44
N CYS A 86 0.81 8.16 -10.75
CA CYS A 86 2.01 7.59 -11.37
C CYS A 86 1.78 6.19 -11.95
N VAL A 87 1.03 5.33 -11.26
CA VAL A 87 0.68 3.99 -11.75
C VAL A 87 -0.18 4.06 -13.01
N LEU A 88 -1.18 4.95 -13.03
CA LEU A 88 -2.11 5.12 -14.15
C LEU A 88 -1.42 5.67 -15.39
N LEU A 89 -0.46 6.57 -15.22
CA LEU A 89 0.35 7.15 -16.29
C LEU A 89 1.45 6.22 -16.79
N HIS A 90 1.74 5.11 -16.12
CA HIS A 90 2.80 4.21 -16.56
C HIS A 90 2.38 3.36 -17.78
N LYS A 91 3.23 3.24 -18.81
CA LYS A 91 2.95 2.47 -20.03
C LYS A 91 2.58 1.00 -19.76
N LYS A 92 3.15 0.41 -18.71
CA LYS A 92 2.85 -0.94 -18.21
C LYS A 92 1.95 -0.93 -16.96
N ARG A 93 0.96 -0.04 -16.92
CA ARG A 93 0.07 0.20 -15.76
C ARG A 93 -0.47 -1.05 -15.07
N LEU A 94 -0.90 -2.08 -15.81
CA LEU A 94 -1.45 -3.30 -15.20
C LEU A 94 -0.40 -4.07 -14.40
N ILE A 95 0.81 -4.19 -14.92
CA ILE A 95 1.92 -4.86 -14.23
C ILE A 95 2.30 -4.07 -12.97
N VAL A 96 2.47 -2.75 -13.10
CA VAL A 96 2.84 -1.89 -11.96
C VAL A 96 1.74 -1.90 -10.89
N PHE A 97 0.47 -1.78 -11.31
CA PHE A 97 -0.67 -1.83 -10.39
C PHE A 97 -0.75 -3.17 -9.67
N ARG A 98 -0.57 -4.29 -10.38
CA ARG A 98 -0.49 -5.62 -9.76
C ARG A 98 0.62 -5.72 -8.73
N ARG A 99 1.81 -5.16 -8.99
CA ARG A 99 2.93 -5.14 -8.03
C ARG A 99 2.58 -4.37 -6.76
N VAL A 100 1.96 -3.20 -6.91
CA VAL A 100 1.48 -2.39 -5.77
C VAL A 100 0.44 -3.15 -4.96
N LEU A 101 -0.53 -3.78 -5.62
CA LEU A 101 -1.55 -4.61 -4.96
C LEU A 101 -0.93 -5.81 -4.21
N LEU A 102 0.03 -6.49 -4.83
CA LEU A 102 0.70 -7.66 -4.25
C LEU A 102 1.55 -7.28 -3.03
N LEU A 103 2.36 -6.22 -3.15
CA LEU A 103 3.15 -5.69 -2.03
C LEU A 103 2.25 -5.22 -0.90
N GLY A 104 1.16 -4.52 -1.23
CA GLY A 104 0.11 -4.18 -0.25
C GLY A 104 -0.46 -5.43 0.41
N GLY A 105 -0.85 -6.44 -0.36
CA GLY A 105 -1.42 -7.68 0.17
C GLY A 105 -0.47 -8.43 1.08
N ILE A 106 0.82 -8.51 0.74
CA ILE A 106 1.86 -9.11 1.60
C ILE A 106 1.99 -8.34 2.92
N MET A 107 2.08 -7.01 2.85
CA MET A 107 2.23 -6.17 4.03
C MET A 107 1.00 -6.23 4.95
N TYR A 108 -0.21 -6.12 4.40
CA TYR A 108 -1.44 -6.26 5.18
C TYR A 108 -1.64 -7.71 5.66
N GLY A 109 -1.21 -8.72 4.91
CA GLY A 109 -1.22 -10.11 5.37
C GLY A 109 -0.32 -10.32 6.59
N LEU A 110 0.90 -9.81 6.55
CA LEU A 110 1.82 -9.80 7.70
C LEU A 110 1.21 -9.07 8.90
N ARG A 111 0.58 -7.92 8.66
CA ARG A 111 -0.13 -7.16 9.70
C ARG A 111 -1.22 -8.01 10.37
N ALA A 112 -2.04 -8.70 9.58
CA ALA A 112 -3.10 -9.55 10.11
C ALA A 112 -2.54 -10.70 10.96
N VAL A 113 -1.41 -11.31 10.55
CA VAL A 113 -0.75 -12.35 11.36
C VAL A 113 -0.25 -11.77 12.69
N VAL A 114 0.42 -10.63 12.67
CA VAL A 114 0.95 -9.98 13.88
C VAL A 114 -0.18 -9.61 14.84
N LEU A 115 -1.23 -8.94 14.35
CA LEU A 115 -2.41 -8.59 15.14
C LEU A 115 -3.15 -9.82 15.68
N GLY A 116 -3.16 -10.93 14.93
CA GLY A 116 -3.78 -12.18 15.38
C GLY A 116 -3.00 -12.89 16.49
N VAL A 117 -1.71 -12.62 16.64
CA VAL A 117 -0.84 -13.28 17.63
C VAL A 117 -0.65 -12.43 18.88
N THR A 118 -0.51 -11.12 18.74
CA THR A 118 -0.26 -10.21 19.87
C THR A 118 -1.02 -8.90 19.66
N PHE A 119 -1.71 -8.46 20.70
CA PHE A 119 -2.45 -7.21 20.73
C PHE A 119 -2.04 -6.37 21.92
N LEU A 120 -1.74 -5.11 21.65
CA LEU A 120 -1.39 -4.05 22.59
C LEU A 120 -2.60 -3.16 22.88
N PRO A 121 -2.60 -2.47 24.04
CA PRO A 121 -3.57 -1.43 24.36
C PRO A 121 -3.40 -0.20 23.46
N SER A 122 -4.48 0.55 23.23
CA SER A 122 -4.43 1.79 22.45
C SER A 122 -3.44 2.80 23.02
N SER A 123 -2.71 3.51 22.15
CA SER A 123 -1.73 4.53 22.54
C SER A 123 -2.31 5.82 23.14
N PHE A 124 -3.63 6.03 23.07
CA PHE A 124 -4.27 7.24 23.57
C PHE A 124 -4.29 7.29 25.10
N GLN A 125 -3.87 8.43 25.66
CA GLN A 125 -3.96 8.69 27.11
C GLN A 125 -5.42 8.92 27.58
N ASN A 126 -6.25 9.56 26.75
CA ASN A 126 -7.67 9.87 27.06
C ASN A 126 -8.63 9.01 26.23
N ARG A 127 -8.59 7.69 26.45
CA ARG A 127 -9.36 6.69 25.68
C ARG A 127 -10.86 6.97 25.66
N ASP A 128 -11.48 7.23 26.81
CA ASP A 128 -12.95 7.23 26.94
C ASP A 128 -13.64 8.38 26.18
N GLU A 129 -12.91 9.46 25.91
CA GLU A 129 -13.39 10.58 25.10
C GLU A 129 -13.32 10.29 23.60
N ILE A 130 -12.28 9.58 23.17
CA ILE A 130 -11.90 9.41 21.77
C ILE A 130 -12.46 8.11 21.19
N CYS A 131 -12.49 7.06 22.00
CA CYS A 131 -12.79 5.71 21.58
C CYS A 131 -14.25 5.34 21.80
N LEU A 132 -14.80 4.54 20.89
CA LEU A 132 -16.08 3.89 21.09
C LEU A 132 -16.05 3.03 22.38
N PRO A 133 -17.14 3.01 23.16
CA PRO A 133 -17.22 2.15 24.32
C PRO A 133 -17.22 0.68 23.90
N GLN A 134 -16.43 -0.15 24.58
CA GLN A 134 -16.43 -1.61 24.37
C GLN A 134 -17.81 -2.16 24.70
N VAL A 135 -18.42 -2.89 23.77
CA VAL A 135 -19.76 -3.46 23.96
C VAL A 135 -19.65 -4.97 23.87
N ASN A 136 -19.94 -5.67 24.96
CA ASN A 136 -19.82 -7.13 25.06
C ASN A 136 -20.93 -7.91 24.31
N ARG A 137 -21.49 -7.35 23.22
CA ARG A 137 -22.62 -7.92 22.48
C ARG A 137 -22.24 -8.24 21.04
N THR A 138 -22.39 -9.51 20.68
CA THR A 138 -22.33 -10.09 19.32
C THR A 138 -23.16 -9.34 18.27
N ALA A 139 -24.19 -8.57 18.66
CA ALA A 139 -25.01 -7.78 17.75
C ALA A 139 -24.26 -6.57 17.13
N MET A 140 -23.37 -5.90 17.88
CA MET A 140 -22.58 -4.77 17.37
C MET A 140 -21.45 -5.24 16.45
N PHE A 141 -20.92 -6.44 16.71
CA PHE A 141 -19.92 -7.10 15.88
C PHE A 141 -20.40 -7.29 14.44
N VAL A 142 -21.63 -7.78 14.25
CA VAL A 142 -22.23 -7.92 12.92
C VAL A 142 -22.42 -6.56 12.26
N THR A 143 -22.87 -5.54 12.99
CA THR A 143 -23.07 -4.20 12.43
C THR A 143 -21.76 -3.57 11.94
N TYR A 144 -20.65 -3.67 12.69
CA TYR A 144 -19.35 -3.14 12.27
C TYR A 144 -18.72 -3.91 11.10
N VAL A 145 -18.82 -5.24 11.11
CA VAL A 145 -18.35 -6.09 10.00
C VAL A 145 -19.15 -5.83 8.71
N VAL A 146 -20.47 -5.66 8.82
CA VAL A 146 -21.36 -5.37 7.68
C VAL A 146 -21.17 -3.95 7.14
N THR A 147 -20.84 -2.98 7.99
CA THR A 147 -20.55 -1.60 7.53
C THR A 147 -19.11 -1.41 7.04
N LEU A 148 -18.25 -2.44 7.04
CA LEU A 148 -16.84 -2.36 6.60
C LEU A 148 -16.05 -1.22 7.25
N GLY A 149 -16.48 -0.73 8.42
CA GLY A 149 -15.85 0.42 9.07
C GLY A 149 -16.14 1.77 8.42
N LEU A 150 -17.15 1.87 7.55
CA LEU A 150 -17.66 3.12 6.98
C LEU A 150 -18.47 3.95 8.01
N THR A 151 -18.05 3.97 9.28
CA THR A 151 -18.54 4.92 10.28
C THR A 151 -17.84 6.27 10.10
N SER A 152 -17.83 6.79 8.87
CA SER A 152 -17.23 8.08 8.45
C SER A 152 -18.07 9.29 8.89
N GLY A 153 -18.60 9.28 10.12
CA GLY A 153 -19.46 10.33 10.65
C GLY A 153 -19.73 10.27 12.16
N GLN A 154 -19.01 9.41 12.91
CA GLN A 154 -19.14 9.36 14.37
C GLN A 154 -18.01 10.16 15.04
N ASN A 155 -18.35 10.90 16.11
CA ASN A 155 -17.39 11.70 16.90
C ASN A 155 -16.36 10.84 17.67
N LYS A 156 -16.51 9.51 17.67
CA LYS A 156 -15.64 8.55 18.36
C LYS A 156 -15.13 7.50 17.38
N ILE A 157 -13.86 7.15 17.50
CA ILE A 157 -13.15 6.23 16.61
C ILE A 157 -13.06 4.81 17.20
N LEU A 158 -12.87 3.81 16.34
CA LEU A 158 -12.60 2.44 16.77
C LEU A 158 -11.15 2.31 17.23
N CYS A 159 -10.93 2.24 18.54
CA CYS A 159 -9.60 2.08 19.13
C CYS A 159 -9.30 0.60 19.38
N GLY A 160 -8.97 -0.14 18.33
CA GLY A 160 -8.32 -1.44 18.43
C GLY A 160 -6.82 -1.29 18.19
N ASP A 161 -6.01 -2.26 18.61
CA ASP A 161 -4.56 -2.16 18.56
C ASP A 161 -4.00 -1.82 17.17
N LEU A 162 -2.94 -1.03 17.20
CA LEU A 162 -2.33 -0.29 16.12
C LEU A 162 -0.95 -0.85 15.76
N MET A 163 -0.59 -2.03 16.31
CA MET A 163 0.63 -2.76 15.97
C MET A 163 0.71 -2.89 14.45
N PHE A 164 1.83 -2.38 13.92
CA PHE A 164 2.13 -2.30 12.50
C PHE A 164 1.15 -1.38 11.72
N SER A 165 1.48 -0.09 11.62
CA SER A 165 0.57 0.93 11.09
C SER A 165 0.23 0.77 9.59
N GLY A 166 -1.07 0.63 9.29
CA GLY A 166 -1.57 0.57 7.90
C GLY A 166 -1.39 1.87 7.13
N HIS A 167 -1.59 3.03 7.77
CA HIS A 167 -1.34 4.33 7.15
C HIS A 167 0.12 4.46 6.72
N THR A 168 1.05 4.06 7.61
CA THR A 168 2.48 4.04 7.29
C THR A 168 2.79 3.09 6.15
N VAL A 169 2.18 1.89 6.11
CA VAL A 169 2.34 0.95 4.98
C VAL A 169 1.88 1.59 3.66
N VAL A 170 0.71 2.22 3.62
CA VAL A 170 0.22 2.88 2.40
C VAL A 170 1.11 4.04 2.00
N LEU A 171 1.46 4.92 2.95
CA LEU A 171 2.37 6.05 2.74
C LEU A 171 3.70 5.59 2.14
N THR A 172 4.32 4.57 2.73
CA THR A 172 5.63 4.08 2.32
C THR A 172 5.60 3.32 1.01
N ILE A 173 4.61 2.43 0.77
CA ILE A 173 4.46 1.74 -0.52
C ILE A 173 4.25 2.74 -1.65
N MET A 174 3.35 3.72 -1.47
CA MET A 174 3.07 4.73 -2.50
C MET A 174 4.28 5.62 -2.74
N TYR A 175 5.00 6.01 -1.69
CA TYR A 175 6.25 6.75 -1.81
C TYR A 175 7.33 5.98 -2.58
N PHE A 176 7.58 4.72 -2.24
CA PHE A 176 8.57 3.90 -2.94
C PHE A 176 8.14 3.60 -4.38
N THR A 177 6.83 3.43 -4.63
CA THR A 177 6.27 3.30 -5.98
C THR A 177 6.56 4.54 -6.81
N LEU A 178 6.36 5.74 -6.24
CA LEU A 178 6.73 7.01 -6.88
C LEU A 178 8.22 7.05 -7.20
N LEU A 179 9.10 6.66 -6.26
CA LEU A 179 10.54 6.66 -6.50
C LEU A 179 10.95 5.68 -7.60
N GLN A 180 10.37 4.47 -7.62
CA GLN A 180 10.74 3.40 -8.53
C GLN A 180 10.24 3.65 -9.96
N TYR A 181 9.00 4.11 -10.12
CA TYR A 181 8.32 4.18 -11.43
C TYR A 181 8.28 5.58 -12.05
N THR A 182 8.77 6.60 -11.34
CA THR A 182 8.90 7.96 -11.90
C THR A 182 10.19 8.09 -12.74
N PRO A 183 10.15 8.71 -13.94
CA PRO A 183 11.32 9.03 -14.75
C PRO A 183 12.39 9.79 -13.97
N ARG A 184 13.67 9.52 -14.24
CA ARG A 184 14.80 10.09 -13.47
C ARG A 184 14.87 11.62 -13.52
N ARG A 185 14.37 12.25 -14.59
CA ARG A 185 14.39 13.71 -14.75
C ARG A 185 13.29 14.44 -13.98
N LEU A 186 12.25 13.75 -13.49
CA LEU A 186 11.21 14.34 -12.63
C LEU A 186 11.63 14.37 -11.16
N VAL A 187 12.75 15.03 -10.88
CA VAL A 187 13.30 15.11 -9.52
C VAL A 187 12.36 15.91 -8.60
N TYR A 188 11.64 16.90 -9.13
CA TYR A 188 10.68 17.71 -8.37
C TYR A 188 9.58 16.88 -7.69
N LEU A 189 9.07 15.85 -8.36
CA LEU A 189 8.04 14.99 -7.77
C LEU A 189 8.58 14.24 -6.55
N ARG A 190 9.86 13.85 -6.57
CA ARG A 190 10.55 13.20 -5.45
C ARG A 190 10.77 14.18 -4.29
N TYR A 191 11.13 15.43 -4.59
CA TYR A 191 11.29 16.49 -3.59
C TYR A 191 9.97 16.87 -2.91
N ILE A 192 8.82 16.67 -3.55
CA ILE A 192 7.50 16.88 -2.94
C ILE A 192 7.04 15.64 -2.18
N ALA A 193 7.20 14.44 -2.76
CA ALA A 193 6.71 13.20 -2.18
C ALA A 193 7.44 12.81 -0.88
N ALA A 194 8.75 13.08 -0.78
CA ALA A 194 9.54 12.77 0.42
C ALA A 194 9.04 13.52 1.68
N PRO A 195 8.99 14.87 1.70
CA PRO A 195 8.51 15.59 2.88
C PRO A 195 7.04 15.26 3.17
N LEU A 196 6.19 15.10 2.15
CA LEU A 196 4.79 14.68 2.35
C LEU A 196 4.70 13.36 3.13
N THR A 197 5.53 12.38 2.75
CA THR A 197 5.55 11.06 3.39
C THR A 197 6.08 11.15 4.82
N TYR A 198 7.23 11.79 5.05
CA TYR A 198 7.82 11.89 6.38
C TYR A 198 7.02 12.78 7.34
N MET A 199 6.40 13.86 6.85
CA MET A 199 5.48 14.67 7.65
C MET A 199 4.20 13.89 7.99
N GLY A 200 3.66 13.09 7.06
CA GLY A 200 2.53 12.19 7.33
C GLY A 200 2.86 11.18 8.42
N ILE A 201 4.02 10.51 8.31
CA ILE A 201 4.53 9.56 9.31
C ILE A 201 4.70 10.24 10.68
N ALA A 202 5.30 11.43 10.72
CA ALA A 202 5.49 12.18 11.96
C ALA A 202 4.13 12.59 12.59
N ALA A 203 3.18 13.05 11.77
CA ALA A 203 1.85 13.43 12.23
C ALA A 203 1.08 12.24 12.84
N LEU A 204 1.22 11.04 12.26
CA LEU A 204 0.63 9.81 12.82
C LEU A 204 1.16 9.51 14.22
N VAL A 205 2.47 9.65 14.45
CA VAL A 205 3.06 9.47 15.79
C VAL A 205 2.59 10.59 16.72
N ILE A 206 2.73 11.86 16.35
CA ILE A 206 2.37 13.01 17.20
C ILE A 206 0.89 13.00 17.59
N SER A 207 0.01 12.43 16.75
CA SER A 207 -1.41 12.30 17.06
C SER A 207 -1.71 11.43 18.29
N GLY A 208 -0.76 10.61 18.73
CA GLY A 208 -1.02 9.57 19.72
C GLY A 208 -1.80 8.38 19.15
N GLY A 209 -2.00 8.37 17.82
CA GLY A 209 -2.81 7.40 17.11
C GLY A 209 -2.11 6.10 16.73
N HIS A 210 -0.80 6.02 16.87
CA HIS A 210 0.01 4.81 16.71
C HIS A 210 1.22 4.93 17.64
N TYR A 211 1.73 3.82 18.17
CA TYR A 211 3.01 3.86 18.86
C TYR A 211 4.12 4.18 17.87
N THR A 212 5.20 4.81 18.36
CA THR A 212 6.38 5.10 17.55
C THR A 212 6.97 3.81 16.98
N MET A 213 6.96 2.73 17.78
CA MET A 213 7.39 1.40 17.35
C MET A 213 6.59 0.88 16.15
N ASP A 214 5.27 1.05 16.13
CA ASP A 214 4.39 0.56 15.06
C ASP A 214 4.74 1.20 13.72
N VAL A 215 5.03 2.49 13.76
CA VAL A 215 5.38 3.30 12.59
C VAL A 215 6.79 2.95 12.10
N LEU A 216 7.76 2.79 13.01
CA LEU A 216 9.13 2.40 12.66
C LEU A 216 9.20 1.01 12.04
N ILE A 217 8.55 0.02 12.65
CA ILE A 217 8.52 -1.35 12.13
C ILE A 217 7.81 -1.40 10.78
N ALA A 218 6.68 -0.69 10.63
CA ALA A 218 5.98 -0.63 9.35
C ALA A 218 6.89 -0.04 8.26
N TYR A 219 7.56 1.09 8.51
CA TYR A 219 8.50 1.69 7.56
C TYR A 219 9.65 0.73 7.21
N TRP A 220 10.26 0.12 8.22
CA TRP A 220 11.40 -0.78 8.04
C TRP A 220 11.01 -2.01 7.22
N LEU A 221 9.88 -2.65 7.55
CA LEU A 221 9.44 -3.84 6.84
C LEU A 221 8.97 -3.52 5.42
N THR A 222 8.24 -2.41 5.21
CA THR A 222 7.86 -1.97 3.85
C THR A 222 9.10 -1.75 2.99
N SER A 223 10.10 -1.02 3.49
CA SER A 223 11.30 -0.73 2.72
C SER A 223 12.05 -2.00 2.32
N HIS A 224 12.25 -2.93 3.25
CA HIS A 224 12.95 -4.19 2.98
C HIS A 224 12.20 -5.06 1.99
N ILE A 225 10.89 -5.26 2.18
CA ILE A 225 10.09 -6.09 1.26
C ILE A 225 9.99 -5.44 -0.12
N PHE A 226 9.80 -4.11 -0.20
CA PHE A 226 9.71 -3.41 -1.46
C PHE A 226 11.01 -3.53 -2.27
N TYR A 227 12.17 -3.26 -1.67
CA TYR A 227 13.44 -3.30 -2.39
C TYR A 227 13.92 -4.74 -2.64
N ALA A 228 13.69 -5.67 -1.72
CA ALA A 228 13.99 -7.09 -1.95
C ALA A 228 13.14 -7.65 -3.11
N TYR A 229 11.87 -7.27 -3.19
CA TYR A 229 11.01 -7.63 -4.31
C TYR A 229 11.59 -7.12 -5.64
N HIS A 230 11.89 -5.83 -5.74
CA HIS A 230 12.41 -5.26 -6.99
C HIS A 230 13.78 -5.84 -7.36
N GLN A 231 14.67 -6.06 -6.39
CA GLN A 231 15.97 -6.68 -6.63
C GLN A 231 15.84 -8.06 -7.29
N VAL A 232 14.92 -8.91 -6.81
CA VAL A 232 14.74 -10.28 -7.31
C VAL A 232 14.01 -10.33 -8.65
N PHE A 233 12.99 -9.49 -8.80
CA PHE A 233 12.12 -9.53 -9.97
C PHE A 233 12.65 -8.73 -11.15
N GLU A 234 13.65 -7.86 -10.95
CA GLU A 234 14.38 -7.19 -12.03
C GLU A 234 15.55 -8.04 -12.58
N MET A 235 15.99 -9.08 -11.86
CA MET A 235 17.02 -10.02 -12.35
C MET A 235 16.48 -10.97 -13.44
N PRO A 236 17.37 -11.50 -14.32
CA PRO A 236 17.02 -12.54 -15.27
C PRO A 236 16.45 -13.79 -14.59
N ARG A 237 15.50 -14.48 -15.25
CA ARG A 237 14.79 -15.64 -14.65
C ARG A 237 15.72 -16.76 -14.17
N LEU A 238 16.78 -17.04 -14.93
CA LEU A 238 17.75 -18.09 -14.56
C LEU A 238 18.52 -17.77 -13.27
N GLU A 239 18.77 -16.48 -13.00
CA GLU A 239 19.48 -16.04 -11.80
C GLU A 239 18.53 -15.92 -10.61
N ARG A 240 17.26 -15.52 -10.86
CA ARG A 240 16.23 -15.35 -9.83
C ARG A 240 16.06 -16.59 -8.95
N MET A 241 16.02 -17.79 -9.54
CA MET A 241 15.84 -19.04 -8.79
C MET A 241 17.07 -19.41 -7.95
N LYS A 242 18.26 -18.96 -8.36
CA LYS A 242 19.53 -19.21 -7.69
C LYS A 242 19.88 -18.18 -6.62
N ALA A 243 19.22 -17.02 -6.64
CA ALA A 243 19.46 -15.95 -5.68
C ALA A 243 19.03 -16.38 -4.27
N PRO A 244 19.76 -16.03 -3.20
CA PRO A 244 19.38 -16.37 -1.82
C PRO A 244 17.98 -15.89 -1.41
N LEU A 245 17.51 -14.80 -2.04
CA LEU A 245 16.18 -14.25 -1.83
C LEU A 245 15.04 -15.17 -2.33
N SER A 246 15.35 -16.21 -3.12
CA SER A 246 14.37 -17.23 -3.54
C SER A 246 13.87 -18.09 -2.38
N HIS A 247 14.59 -18.10 -1.25
CA HIS A 247 14.23 -18.85 -0.05
C HIS A 247 13.24 -18.11 0.85
N LEU A 248 12.88 -16.86 0.51
CA LEU A 248 11.90 -16.10 1.29
C LEU A 248 10.48 -16.66 1.11
N TRP A 249 9.69 -16.65 2.18
CA TRP A 249 8.35 -17.24 2.19
C TRP A 249 7.38 -16.63 1.16
N TRP A 250 7.53 -15.33 0.85
CA TRP A 250 6.69 -14.64 -0.13
C TRP A 250 7.17 -14.80 -1.58
N PHE A 251 8.35 -15.40 -1.81
CA PHE A 251 8.98 -15.49 -3.12
C PHE A 251 8.11 -16.26 -4.12
N TRP A 252 7.63 -17.44 -3.75
CA TRP A 252 6.85 -18.32 -4.66
C TRP A 252 5.51 -17.70 -5.07
N LEU A 253 4.86 -17.00 -4.14
CA LEU A 253 3.67 -16.21 -4.43
C LEU A 253 3.99 -15.18 -5.52
N CYS A 254 5.03 -14.38 -5.31
CA CYS A 254 5.44 -13.34 -6.25
C CYS A 254 5.93 -13.89 -7.60
N TYR A 255 6.58 -15.06 -7.58
CA TYR A 255 7.07 -15.74 -8.77
C TYR A 255 5.96 -16.07 -9.76
N TRP A 256 4.81 -16.53 -9.25
CA TRP A 256 3.63 -16.79 -10.08
C TRP A 256 3.06 -15.52 -10.72
N PHE A 257 2.97 -14.42 -9.96
CA PHE A 257 2.49 -13.14 -10.48
C PHE A 257 3.42 -12.55 -11.55
N GLU A 258 4.74 -12.72 -11.41
CA GLU A 258 5.76 -12.15 -12.31
C GLU A 258 6.19 -13.09 -13.44
N SER A 259 5.60 -14.28 -13.59
CA SER A 259 6.03 -15.27 -14.59
C SER A 259 5.83 -14.84 -16.06
N ASP A 260 4.93 -13.89 -16.32
CA ASP A 260 4.64 -13.37 -17.67
C ASP A 260 5.33 -12.01 -17.94
N VAL A 261 6.03 -11.46 -16.95
CA VAL A 261 6.70 -10.16 -17.10
C VAL A 261 8.04 -10.34 -17.81
N PRO A 262 8.39 -9.44 -18.76
CA PRO A 262 9.70 -9.45 -19.40
C PRO A 262 10.84 -9.33 -18.38
N ASP A 263 11.97 -9.95 -18.70
CA ASP A 263 13.16 -9.90 -17.86
C ASP A 263 13.77 -8.49 -17.85
N GLY A 264 14.35 -8.10 -16.72
CA GLY A 264 14.97 -6.77 -16.54
C GLY A 264 14.06 -5.73 -15.90
N ALA A 265 14.66 -4.58 -15.56
CA ALA A 265 13.93 -3.44 -15.03
C ALA A 265 12.95 -2.87 -16.08
N LEU A 266 11.73 -2.54 -15.64
CA LEU A 266 10.76 -1.88 -16.50
C LEU A 266 11.26 -0.48 -16.85
N ARG A 267 11.18 -0.12 -18.13
CA ARG A 267 11.42 1.26 -18.55
C ARG A 267 10.30 2.15 -18.04
N ASN A 268 10.67 3.19 -17.29
CA ASN A 268 9.75 4.20 -16.76
C ASN A 268 9.30 5.14 -17.89
N GLU A 269 8.41 4.66 -18.75
CA GLU A 269 7.79 5.44 -19.83
C GLU A 269 6.36 5.79 -19.43
N TRP A 270 5.99 7.07 -19.59
CA TRP A 270 4.64 7.52 -19.32
C TRP A 270 3.79 7.52 -20.60
N ASP A 271 2.55 7.07 -20.47
CA ASP A 271 1.55 6.99 -21.53
C ASP A 271 0.16 7.35 -20.98
N TRP A 272 -0.65 8.02 -21.79
CA TRP A 272 -1.98 8.45 -21.36
C TRP A 272 -2.97 7.27 -21.41
N PRO A 273 -3.72 7.02 -20.33
CA PRO A 273 -4.52 5.81 -20.23
C PRO A 273 -5.81 5.77 -21.08
N LEU A 274 -6.35 6.93 -21.49
CA LEU A 274 -7.66 7.03 -22.15
C LEU A 274 -7.51 7.27 -23.66
N PRO A 275 -8.49 6.81 -24.48
CA PRO A 275 -8.46 6.98 -25.93
C PRO A 275 -8.60 8.44 -26.40
N GLY A 276 -8.92 9.37 -25.50
CA GLY A 276 -8.94 10.80 -25.78
C GLY A 276 -8.72 11.64 -24.52
N PRO A 277 -8.57 12.97 -24.65
CA PRO A 277 -8.34 13.75 -25.87
C PRO A 277 -6.88 13.64 -26.39
N ILE A 278 -6.70 13.69 -27.71
CA ILE A 278 -5.40 13.57 -28.41
C ILE A 278 -4.39 14.61 -27.92
N CYS A 279 -4.86 15.80 -27.52
CA CYS A 279 -4.02 16.87 -26.97
C CYS A 279 -3.28 16.44 -25.68
N ILE A 280 -3.97 15.71 -24.79
CA ILE A 280 -3.36 15.21 -23.54
C ILE A 280 -2.37 14.08 -23.87
N HIS A 281 -2.68 13.24 -24.85
CA HIS A 281 -1.75 12.20 -25.32
C HIS A 281 -0.46 12.81 -25.87
N HIS A 282 -0.55 13.83 -26.73
CA HIS A 282 0.61 14.56 -27.25
C HIS A 282 1.37 15.32 -26.15
N PHE A 283 0.67 15.88 -25.16
CA PHE A 283 1.30 16.55 -24.02
C PHE A 283 2.10 15.56 -23.16
N ILE A 284 1.52 14.41 -22.83
CA ILE A 284 2.17 13.37 -22.04
C ILE A 284 3.31 12.72 -22.81
N GLN A 285 3.16 12.48 -24.11
CA GLN A 285 4.25 12.00 -24.96
C GLN A 285 5.40 13.00 -25.01
N ARG A 286 5.14 14.29 -25.25
CA ARG A 286 6.18 15.35 -25.20
C ARG A 286 6.88 15.43 -23.85
N ILE A 287 6.13 15.22 -22.76
CA ILE A 287 6.69 15.17 -21.41
C ILE A 287 7.55 13.92 -21.26
N SER A 288 7.05 12.74 -21.63
CA SER A 288 7.76 11.46 -21.57
C SER A 288 9.09 11.53 -22.34
N ASP A 289 9.07 12.05 -23.58
CA ASP A 289 10.25 12.20 -24.43
C ASP A 289 11.28 13.18 -23.84
N LYS A 290 10.84 14.26 -23.18
CA LYS A 290 11.74 15.20 -22.48
C LYS A 290 12.32 14.61 -21.19
N LEU A 291 11.62 13.65 -20.58
CA LEU A 291 11.95 13.09 -19.27
C LEU A 291 12.78 11.80 -19.31
N GLN A 292 12.84 11.13 -20.47
CA GLN A 292 13.82 10.09 -20.81
C GLN A 292 15.19 10.73 -21.08
#